data_AF-A0A4Y6KP19-F1
#
_entry.id   AF-A0A4Y6KP19-F1
#
_cell.length_a   1.000
_cell.length_b   1.000
_cell.length_c   1.000
_cell.angle_alpha   90.00
_cell.angle_beta   90.00
_cell.angle_gamma   90.00
#
_symmetry.space_group_name_H-M   'P 1'
#
loop_
_entity.id
_entity.type
_entity.pdbx_description
1 polymer ?
#
loop_
_entity_poly.entity_id
_entity_poly.type
_entity_poly.pdbx_seq_one_letter_code
_entity_poly.pdbx_strand_id
1 'polypeptide(L)'
;MFFLRLILLLMLPVSAAMAQGTAAPVASPAAGAAAVAAESGASARKPADNWRDTSNYTFPAIAKTVTDMQNVAYAMTLRDYCADRRVPDDFVRERLKRFSAMTGREETCPSLMDY
;
A
#
# COMPACT_ATOMS: atom_id res chain seq x y z
N MET A 1 -29.95 -23.49 -2.31
CA MET A 1 -29.87 -22.15 -1.68
C MET A 1 -30.03 -22.14 -0.15
N PHE A 2 -30.44 -23.23 0.51
CA PHE A 2 -30.46 -23.29 1.99
C PHE A 2 -29.08 -23.61 2.60
N PHE A 3 -28.28 -24.44 1.92
CA PHE A 3 -26.94 -24.87 2.37
C PHE A 3 -25.92 -23.72 2.43
N LEU A 4 -26.02 -22.73 1.54
CA LEU A 4 -25.10 -21.59 1.47
C LEU A 4 -25.35 -20.56 2.59
N ARG A 5 -26.59 -20.44 3.08
CA ARG A 5 -26.94 -19.60 4.23
C ARG A 5 -26.49 -20.22 5.56
N LEU A 6 -26.42 -21.55 5.66
CA LEU A 6 -25.98 -22.26 6.86
C LEU A 6 -24.46 -22.09 7.09
N ILE A 7 -23.66 -22.00 6.03
CA ILE A 7 -22.21 -21.77 6.11
C ILE A 7 -21.87 -20.35 6.58
N LEU A 8 -22.67 -19.35 6.18
CA LEU A 8 -22.45 -17.94 6.55
C LEU A 8 -22.74 -17.65 8.03
N LEU A 9 -23.61 -18.44 8.67
CA LEU A 9 -24.03 -18.28 10.07
C LEU A 9 -23.07 -18.96 11.07
N LEU A 10 -22.16 -19.81 10.61
CA LEU A 10 -21.23 -20.56 11.47
C LEU A 10 -19.88 -19.84 11.70
N MET A 11 -19.68 -18.67 11.09
CA MET A 11 -18.43 -17.88 11.15
C MET A 11 -18.52 -16.62 12.05
N LEU A 12 -19.64 -16.41 12.75
CA LEU A 12 -19.77 -15.40 13.80
C LEU A 12 -20.26 -16.14 15.05
N PRO A 13 -19.41 -16.52 16.04
CA PRO A 13 -18.93 -15.54 17.01
C PRO A 13 -17.65 -15.95 17.80
N VAL A 14 -16.46 -15.43 17.50
CA VAL A 14 -15.32 -15.46 18.45
C VAL A 14 -14.47 -14.20 18.31
N SER A 15 -14.97 -13.05 18.75
CA SER A 15 -14.11 -11.86 18.92
C SER A 15 -14.44 -11.05 20.17
N ALA A 16 -15.24 -11.60 21.11
CA ALA A 16 -15.72 -10.85 22.27
C ALA A 16 -15.11 -11.28 23.62
N ALA A 17 -13.96 -11.97 23.64
CA ALA A 17 -13.44 -12.57 24.88
C ALA A 17 -11.92 -12.46 25.09
N MET A 18 -11.29 -11.34 24.75
CA MET A 18 -9.92 -11.03 25.21
C MET A 18 -9.77 -9.52 25.47
N ALA A 19 -10.52 -9.01 26.45
CA ALA A 19 -10.37 -7.63 26.91
C ALA A 19 -10.53 -7.50 28.44
N GLN A 20 -9.99 -8.44 29.21
CA GLN A 20 -9.82 -8.29 30.66
C GLN A 20 -8.52 -8.96 31.10
N GLY A 21 -7.42 -8.22 31.00
CA GLY A 21 -6.12 -8.56 31.56
C GLY A 21 -5.58 -7.35 32.32
N THR A 22 -5.90 -7.28 33.61
CA THR A 22 -5.39 -6.32 34.58
C THR A 22 -3.89 -6.47 34.81
N ALA A 23 -3.23 -5.34 35.08
CA ALA A 23 -1.79 -5.09 35.15
C ALA A 23 -0.95 -5.95 36.14
N ALA A 24 0.33 -6.17 35.78
CA ALA A 24 1.49 -5.90 36.65
C ALA A 24 2.80 -5.80 35.81
N PRO A 25 3.78 -4.94 36.19
CA PRO A 25 4.91 -4.56 35.34
C PRO A 25 6.09 -5.53 35.51
N VAL A 26 6.73 -5.90 34.40
CA VAL A 26 8.03 -6.57 34.41
C VAL A 26 9.10 -5.49 34.27
N ALA A 27 9.91 -5.29 35.31
CA ALA A 27 11.03 -4.36 35.27
C ALA A 27 12.22 -4.94 34.50
N SER A 28 13.00 -4.04 33.86
CA SER A 28 14.43 -4.13 33.48
C SER A 28 14.72 -4.15 31.96
N PRO A 29 15.80 -3.53 31.43
CA PRO A 29 16.62 -2.40 31.88
C PRO A 29 16.75 -1.34 30.75
N ALA A 30 15.88 -0.33 30.69
CA ALA A 30 15.90 0.69 29.61
C ALA A 30 16.38 2.08 30.09
N ALA A 31 17.18 2.14 31.16
CA ALA A 31 17.69 3.40 31.71
C ALA A 31 18.65 4.16 30.78
N GLY A 32 19.06 3.57 29.64
CA GLY A 32 19.94 4.22 28.67
C GLY A 32 19.25 4.90 27.47
N ALA A 33 17.95 4.68 27.25
CA ALA A 33 17.25 5.18 26.06
C ALA A 33 16.50 6.52 26.27
N ALA A 34 16.41 7.00 27.50
CA ALA A 34 15.61 8.17 27.86
C ALA A 34 16.24 9.52 27.46
N ALA A 35 17.51 9.55 27.03
CA ALA A 35 18.19 10.80 26.70
C ALA A 35 17.97 11.30 25.26
N VAL A 36 17.45 10.48 24.35
CA VAL A 36 17.29 10.85 22.93
C VAL A 36 15.84 11.14 22.53
N ALA A 37 14.88 10.90 23.43
CA ALA A 37 13.45 11.09 23.16
C ALA A 37 12.92 12.47 23.57
N ALA A 38 13.75 13.33 24.17
CA ALA A 38 13.32 14.63 24.70
C ALA A 38 13.20 15.75 23.65
N GLU A 39 13.57 15.50 22.39
CA GLU A 39 13.55 16.51 21.32
C GLU A 39 12.71 16.08 20.12
N SER A 40 11.52 15.52 20.39
CA SER A 40 10.45 15.60 19.42
C SER A 40 9.18 15.99 20.15
N GLY A 41 9.04 17.30 20.34
CA GLY A 41 7.79 17.91 20.76
C GLY A 41 6.71 17.53 19.76
N ALA A 42 5.99 16.46 20.04
CA ALA A 42 4.69 16.17 19.46
C ALA A 42 3.69 17.21 20.01
N SER A 43 3.90 18.47 19.63
CA SER A 43 2.84 19.46 19.65
C SER A 43 1.73 18.88 18.80
N ALA A 44 0.53 18.77 19.36
CA ALA A 44 -0.65 18.24 18.70
C ALA A 44 -0.88 19.02 17.40
N ARG A 45 -0.32 18.52 16.30
CA ARG A 45 -0.36 19.18 14.99
C ARG A 45 -1.81 19.13 14.53
N LYS A 46 -2.41 20.32 14.40
CA LYS A 46 -3.73 20.48 13.75
C LYS A 46 -3.74 19.65 12.46
N PRO A 47 -4.81 18.89 12.16
CA PRO A 47 -4.90 18.14 10.91
C PRO A 47 -4.56 19.07 9.75
N ALA A 48 -3.65 18.65 8.87
CA ALA A 48 -3.21 19.46 7.74
C ALA A 48 -4.44 19.88 6.93
N ASP A 49 -4.54 21.17 6.61
CA ASP A 49 -5.66 21.73 5.82
C ASP A 49 -5.80 21.01 4.46
N ASN A 50 -4.69 20.46 3.95
CA ASN A 50 -4.67 19.48 2.88
C ASN A 50 -4.32 18.09 3.43
N TRP A 51 -5.31 17.19 3.48
CA TRP A 51 -5.14 15.81 3.98
C TRP A 51 -4.14 14.95 3.17
N ARG A 52 -3.74 15.40 1.98
CA ARG A 52 -2.72 14.77 1.13
C ARG A 52 -1.36 15.48 1.16
N ASP A 53 -1.17 16.50 1.99
CA ASP A 53 0.13 17.19 2.06
C ASP A 53 1.21 16.24 2.60
N THR A 54 2.12 15.86 1.70
CA THR A 54 3.30 15.03 1.99
C THR A 54 4.60 15.82 1.79
N SER A 55 4.55 17.16 1.81
CA SER A 55 5.72 18.03 1.61
C SER A 55 6.89 17.76 2.56
N ASN A 56 6.63 17.18 3.73
CA ASN A 56 7.63 16.78 4.71
C ASN A 56 8.18 15.35 4.51
N TYR A 57 7.85 14.67 3.42
CA TYR A 57 8.32 13.31 3.13
C TYR A 57 9.77 13.33 2.63
N THR A 58 10.68 12.78 3.44
CA THR A 58 12.13 12.91 3.26
C THR A 58 12.73 12.02 2.15
N PHE A 59 11.99 11.02 1.64
CA PHE A 59 12.56 9.96 0.78
C PHE A 59 11.87 9.80 -0.58
N PRO A 60 11.70 10.86 -1.39
CA PRO A 60 10.95 10.79 -2.65
C PRO A 60 11.51 9.75 -3.64
N ALA A 61 12.84 9.54 -3.65
CA ALA A 61 13.46 8.52 -4.50
C ALA A 61 13.04 7.09 -4.12
N ILE A 62 12.90 6.79 -2.81
CA ILE A 62 12.45 5.47 -2.34
C ILE A 62 10.98 5.26 -2.70
N ALA A 63 10.15 6.29 -2.57
CA ALA A 63 8.75 6.22 -2.97
C ALA A 63 8.59 5.83 -4.43
N LYS A 64 9.41 6.39 -5.34
CA LYS A 64 9.42 5.99 -6.75
C LYS A 64 9.74 4.49 -6.91
N THR A 65 10.81 4.00 -6.29
CA THR A 65 11.17 2.57 -6.37
C THR A 65 10.07 1.67 -5.84
N VAL A 66 9.44 2.04 -4.72
CA VAL A 66 8.32 1.27 -4.15
C VAL A 66 7.13 1.26 -5.11
N THR A 67 6.77 2.39 -5.71
CA THR A 67 5.72 2.46 -6.72
C THR A 67 6.05 1.59 -7.92
N ASP A 68 7.30 1.59 -8.41
CA ASP A 68 7.71 0.75 -9.53
C ASP A 68 7.57 -0.75 -9.19
N MET A 69 8.02 -1.16 -7.99
CA MET A 69 7.88 -2.54 -7.51
C MET A 69 6.43 -2.97 -7.28
N GLN A 70 5.56 -2.08 -6.81
CA GLN A 70 4.13 -2.37 -6.66
C GLN A 70 3.42 -2.57 -8.00
N ASN A 71 3.95 -1.96 -9.06
CA ASN A 71 3.37 -2.01 -10.40
C ASN A 71 4.01 -3.07 -11.31
N VAL A 72 5.09 -3.71 -10.89
CA VAL A 72 5.90 -4.60 -11.74
C VAL A 72 5.10 -5.75 -12.35
N ALA A 73 4.25 -6.41 -11.56
CA ALA A 73 3.45 -7.53 -12.04
C ALA A 73 2.43 -7.10 -13.11
N TYR A 74 1.87 -5.90 -12.97
CA TYR A 74 0.95 -5.36 -13.96
C TYR A 74 1.71 -4.93 -15.23
N ALA A 75 2.87 -4.30 -15.08
CA ALA A 75 3.75 -3.98 -16.21
C ALA A 75 4.12 -5.25 -17.01
N MET A 76 4.48 -6.35 -16.33
CA MET A 76 4.73 -7.66 -16.95
C MET A 76 3.53 -8.17 -17.76
N THR A 77 2.33 -8.10 -17.20
CA THR A 77 1.11 -8.50 -17.91
C THR A 77 0.88 -7.67 -19.18
N LEU A 78 1.15 -6.36 -19.11
CA LEU A 78 1.02 -5.49 -20.27
C LEU A 78 2.10 -5.76 -21.33
N ARG A 79 3.30 -6.18 -20.92
CA ARG A 79 4.36 -6.62 -21.86
C ARG A 79 3.90 -7.84 -22.65
N ASP A 80 3.26 -8.80 -21.99
CA ASP A 80 2.74 -9.99 -22.66
C ASP A 80 1.66 -9.61 -23.70
N TYR A 81 0.76 -8.69 -23.36
CA TYR A 81 -0.23 -8.17 -24.31
C TYR A 81 0.39 -7.41 -25.47
N CYS A 82 1.45 -6.63 -25.24
CA CYS A 82 2.19 -5.95 -26.29
C CYS A 82 2.91 -6.91 -27.24
N ALA A 83 3.33 -8.08 -26.75
CA ALA A 83 3.99 -9.11 -27.54
C ALA A 83 3.01 -10.01 -28.31
N ASP A 84 1.78 -10.18 -27.81
CA ASP A 84 0.77 -11.05 -28.43
C ASP A 84 -0.07 -10.31 -29.49
N ARG A 85 0.19 -10.64 -30.76
CA ARG A 85 -0.53 -10.10 -31.94
C ARG A 85 -2.00 -10.51 -32.00
N ARG A 86 -2.45 -11.47 -31.19
CA ARG A 86 -3.86 -11.86 -31.09
C ARG A 86 -4.65 -10.87 -30.23
N VAL A 87 -3.98 -10.10 -29.38
CA VAL A 87 -4.62 -9.06 -28.55
C VAL A 87 -4.83 -7.81 -29.41
N PRO A 88 -6.06 -7.27 -29.48
CA PRO A 88 -6.34 -6.08 -30.27
C PRO A 88 -5.57 -4.86 -29.77
N ASP A 89 -5.00 -4.06 -30.68
CA ASP A 89 -4.22 -2.88 -30.31
C ASP A 89 -4.99 -1.88 -29.44
N ASP A 90 -6.28 -1.67 -29.70
CA ASP A 90 -7.10 -0.72 -28.94
C ASP A 90 -7.33 -1.18 -27.50
N PHE A 91 -7.36 -2.50 -27.27
CA PHE A 91 -7.36 -3.06 -25.93
C PHE A 91 -6.05 -2.68 -25.22
N VAL A 92 -4.90 -2.92 -25.87
CA VAL A 92 -3.59 -2.61 -25.29
C VAL A 92 -3.45 -1.11 -25.00
N ARG A 93 -3.85 -0.24 -25.94
CA ARG A 93 -3.84 1.22 -25.78
C ARG A 93 -4.66 1.69 -24.59
N GLU A 94 -5.86 1.16 -24.39
CA GLU A 94 -6.70 1.51 -23.25
C GLU A 94 -6.07 1.10 -21.91
N ARG A 95 -5.41 -0.06 -21.86
CA ARG A 95 -4.74 -0.52 -20.62
C ARG A 95 -3.51 0.33 -20.33
N LEU A 96 -2.69 0.61 -21.34
CA LEU A 96 -1.54 1.51 -21.22
C LEU A 96 -1.95 2.91 -20.75
N LYS A 97 -3.05 3.45 -21.26
CA LYS A 97 -3.60 4.74 -20.81
C LYS A 97 -3.96 4.73 -19.32
N ARG A 98 -4.64 3.67 -18.86
CA ARG A 98 -4.97 3.51 -17.44
C ARG A 98 -3.73 3.34 -16.58
N PHE A 99 -2.76 2.57 -17.06
CA PHE A 99 -1.51 2.36 -16.35
C PHE A 99 -0.73 3.67 -16.22
N SER A 100 -0.65 4.44 -17.30
CA SER A 100 -0.05 5.79 -17.33
C SER A 100 -0.67 6.72 -16.28
N ALA A 101 -2.00 6.69 -16.15
CA ALA A 101 -2.71 7.49 -15.15
C ALA A 101 -2.42 7.05 -13.71
N MET A 102 -2.19 5.75 -13.45
CA MET A 102 -1.83 5.25 -12.12
C MET A 102 -0.38 5.54 -11.76
N THR A 103 0.54 5.46 -12.71
CA THR A 103 1.98 5.60 -12.46
C THR A 103 2.44 7.05 -12.58
N GLY A 104 1.64 7.92 -13.20
CA GLY A 104 1.99 9.30 -13.48
C GLY A 104 3.05 9.44 -14.58
N ARG A 105 3.28 8.39 -15.37
CA ARG A 105 4.25 8.34 -16.47
C ARG A 105 3.53 8.05 -17.78
N GLU A 106 4.12 8.44 -18.90
CA GLU A 106 3.61 8.02 -20.21
C GLU A 106 4.07 6.59 -20.50
N GLU A 107 3.14 5.65 -20.50
CA GLU A 107 3.44 4.24 -20.70
C GLU A 107 3.12 3.79 -22.13
N THR A 108 4.09 3.13 -22.73
CA THR A 108 4.05 2.58 -24.10
C THR A 108 4.58 1.15 -24.06
N CYS A 109 4.29 0.34 -25.09
CA CYS A 109 4.86 -1.02 -25.15
C CYS A 109 6.39 -1.07 -24.96
N PRO A 110 7.19 -0.14 -25.52
CA PRO A 110 8.62 -0.05 -25.23
C PRO A 110 8.95 0.33 -23.78
N SER A 111 8.28 1.31 -23.17
CA SER A 111 8.62 1.78 -21.81
C SER A 111 8.44 0.71 -20.73
N LEU A 112 7.59 -0.29 -20.99
CA LEU A 112 7.38 -1.39 -20.06
C LEU A 112 8.63 -2.27 -19.87
N MET A 113 9.62 -2.18 -20.75
CA MET A 113 10.88 -2.94 -20.61
C MET A 113 11.79 -2.40 -19.50
N ASP A 114 11.52 -1.19 -19.01
CA ASP A 114 12.29 -0.49 -17.98
C ASP A 114 11.74 -0.70 -16.55
N TYR A 115 10.72 -1.57 -16.40
CA TYR A 115 10.17 -2.02 -15.11
C TYR A 115 10.82 -3.33 -14.65
#